data_AF-A0A534D3I9-F1
#
_entry.id   AF-A0A534D3I9-F1
#
_cell.length_a   1.000
_cell.length_b   1.000
_cell.length_c   1.000
_cell.angle_alpha   90.00
_cell.angle_beta   90.00
_cell.angle_gamma   90.00
#
_symmetry.space_group_name_H-M   'P 1'
#
loop_
_entity.id
_entity.type
_entity.pdbx_description
1 polymer ?
#
loop_
_entity_poly.entity_id
_entity_poly.type
_entity_poly.pdbx_seq_one_letter_code
_entity_poly.pdbx_strand_id
1 'polypeptide(L)'
;MTDEIKVQDPGTADKAKLTVAILVVIAGVAGYYVLAGRPAWLRWAPVAGSLALAALVLAFSRYGSEFRQFVELARIELRKIVWPNRQETGMTTLVVFIFVVVAGIFFWLLDLGLAWATKLITGQGS
;
A
#
# COMPACT_ATOMS: atom_id res chain seq x y z
N MET A 1 20.98 16.30 21.17
CA MET A 1 21.76 15.15 20.68
C MET A 1 21.03 14.59 19.48
N THR A 2 21.25 15.19 18.31
CA THR A 2 20.84 14.63 17.02
C THR A 2 21.95 13.69 16.59
N ASP A 3 21.80 12.41 16.88
CA ASP A 3 22.63 11.40 16.21
C ASP A 3 22.23 11.44 14.75
N GLU A 4 23.00 12.15 13.93
CA GLU A 4 22.90 12.01 12.49
C GLU A 4 23.15 10.53 12.17
N ILE A 5 22.12 9.86 11.68
CA ILE A 5 22.28 8.56 11.05
C ILE A 5 23.19 8.81 9.85
N LYS A 6 24.49 8.58 10.03
CA LYS A 6 25.45 8.56 8.93
C LYS A 6 25.03 7.43 8.01
N VAL A 7 24.26 7.78 6.97
CA VAL A 7 24.03 6.92 5.82
C VAL A 7 25.39 6.76 5.17
N GLN A 8 26.08 5.68 5.52
CA GLN A 8 27.39 5.40 4.98
C GLN A 8 27.19 4.95 3.53
N ASP A 9 27.83 5.64 2.60
CA ASP A 9 27.68 5.32 1.18
C ASP A 9 27.95 3.83 0.94
N PRO A 10 27.04 3.12 0.26
CA PRO A 10 27.19 1.69 0.03
C PRO A 10 28.47 1.43 -0.73
N GLY A 11 29.33 0.58 -0.16
CA GLY A 11 30.60 0.21 -0.77
C GLY A 11 30.37 -0.48 -2.12
N THR A 12 31.37 -0.45 -3.00
CA THR A 12 31.29 -1.09 -4.33
C THR A 12 30.88 -2.57 -4.24
N ALA A 13 31.29 -3.28 -3.18
CA ALA A 13 30.89 -4.66 -2.92
C ALA A 13 29.39 -4.81 -2.59
N ASP A 14 28.79 -3.85 -1.88
CA ASP A 14 27.37 -3.89 -1.51
C ASP A 14 26.49 -3.55 -2.73
N LYS A 15 26.93 -2.60 -3.56
CA LYS A 15 26.32 -2.31 -4.86
C LYS A 15 26.40 -3.52 -5.79
N ALA A 16 27.55 -4.20 -5.83
CA ALA A 16 27.71 -5.41 -6.65
C ALA A 16 26.76 -6.53 -6.22
N LYS A 17 26.62 -6.80 -4.91
CA LYS A 17 25.65 -7.78 -4.39
C LYS A 17 24.21 -7.44 -4.79
N LEU A 18 23.86 -6.14 -4.75
CA LEU A 18 22.53 -5.68 -5.16
C LEU A 18 22.29 -5.89 -6.65
N THR A 19 23.25 -5.51 -7.50
CA THR A 19 23.16 -5.74 -8.95
C THR A 19 23.05 -7.22 -9.28
N VAL A 20 23.82 -8.09 -8.60
CA VAL A 20 23.72 -9.54 -8.76
C VAL A 20 22.34 -10.05 -8.35
N ALA A 21 21.78 -9.59 -7.23
CA ALA A 21 20.43 -9.98 -6.81
C ALA A 21 19.37 -9.61 -7.86
N ILE A 22 19.46 -8.40 -8.44
CA ILE A 22 18.56 -7.94 -9.51
C ILE A 22 18.69 -8.85 -10.74
N LEU A 23 19.92 -9.16 -11.17
CA LEU A 23 20.17 -10.05 -12.31
C LEU A 23 19.62 -11.46 -12.06
N VAL A 24 19.73 -11.98 -10.85
CA VAL A 24 19.16 -13.30 -10.47
C VAL A 24 17.64 -13.31 -10.59
N VAL A 25 16.95 -12.24 -10.16
CA VAL A 25 15.48 -12.13 -10.33
C VAL A 25 15.10 -12.06 -11.80
N ILE A 26 15.81 -11.24 -12.60
CA ILE A 26 15.57 -11.14 -14.05
C ILE A 26 15.77 -12.51 -14.72
N ALA A 27 16.80 -13.26 -14.33
CA ALA A 27 17.04 -14.61 -14.84
C ALA A 27 15.90 -15.58 -14.46
N GLY A 28 15.36 -15.49 -13.24
CA GLY A 28 14.19 -16.28 -12.83
C GLY A 28 12.93 -15.97 -13.64
N VAL A 29 12.68 -14.69 -13.92
CA VAL A 29 11.58 -14.24 -14.79
C VAL A 29 11.79 -14.70 -16.23
N ALA A 30 13.02 -14.62 -16.75
CA ALA A 30 13.33 -15.18 -18.07
C ALA A 30 13.07 -16.70 -18.13
N GLY A 31 13.40 -17.43 -17.05
CA GLY A 31 13.09 -18.85 -16.92
C GLY A 31 11.59 -19.16 -17.02
N TYR A 32 10.71 -18.28 -16.53
CA TYR A 32 9.26 -18.42 -16.69
C TYR A 32 8.81 -18.46 -18.16
N TYR A 33 9.45 -17.66 -19.02
CA TYR A 33 9.13 -17.59 -20.45
C TYR A 33 9.70 -18.76 -21.24
N VAL A 34 10.89 -19.26 -20.89
CA VAL A 34 11.49 -20.45 -21.53
C VAL A 34 10.63 -21.70 -21.29
N LEU A 35 9.94 -21.77 -20.15
CA LEU A 35 9.06 -22.89 -19.79
C LEU A 35 7.59 -22.69 -20.25
N ALA A 36 7.32 -21.83 -21.22
CA ALA A 36 5.95 -21.47 -21.63
C ALA A 36 5.04 -22.67 -21.97
N GLY A 37 5.59 -23.76 -22.54
CA GLY A 37 4.85 -24.98 -22.89
C GLY A 37 4.73 -26.04 -21.78
N ARG A 38 5.18 -25.75 -20.55
CA ARG A 38 5.15 -26.67 -19.40
C ARG A 38 4.01 -26.30 -18.43
N PRO A 39 3.57 -27.24 -17.56
CA PRO A 39 2.52 -26.97 -16.57
C PRO A 39 2.90 -25.80 -15.66
N ALA A 40 1.88 -25.04 -15.22
CA ALA A 40 2.06 -23.75 -14.53
C ALA A 40 3.01 -23.82 -13.32
N TRP A 41 2.91 -24.84 -12.48
CA TRP A 41 3.75 -24.98 -11.27
C TRP A 41 5.25 -24.98 -11.57
N LEU A 42 5.66 -25.62 -12.69
CA LEU A 42 7.06 -25.71 -13.09
C LEU A 42 7.59 -24.36 -13.61
N ARG A 43 6.71 -23.51 -14.14
CA ARG A 43 7.06 -22.14 -14.60
C ARG A 43 7.30 -21.20 -13.42
N TRP A 44 6.48 -21.32 -12.37
CA TRP A 44 6.61 -20.48 -11.17
C TRP A 44 7.78 -20.89 -10.27
N ALA A 45 8.23 -22.15 -10.33
CA ALA A 45 9.37 -22.65 -9.56
C ALA A 45 10.68 -21.82 -9.70
N PRO A 46 11.19 -21.52 -10.92
CA PRO A 46 12.40 -20.69 -11.07
C PRO A 46 12.19 -19.24 -10.58
N VAL A 47 10.99 -18.69 -10.76
CA VAL A 47 10.66 -17.33 -10.26
C VAL A 47 10.70 -17.32 -8.73
N ALA A 48 10.03 -18.27 -8.08
CA ALA A 48 10.03 -18.42 -6.63
C ALA A 48 11.46 -18.65 -6.09
N GLY A 49 12.24 -19.50 -6.74
CA GLY A 49 13.64 -19.74 -6.38
C GLY A 49 14.51 -18.49 -6.48
N SER A 50 14.39 -17.74 -7.58
CA SER A 50 15.13 -16.49 -7.78
C SER A 50 14.75 -15.41 -6.78
N LEU A 51 13.46 -15.29 -6.43
CA LEU A 51 12.97 -14.37 -5.41
C LEU A 51 13.49 -14.76 -4.02
N ALA A 52 13.45 -16.05 -3.67
CA ALA A 52 13.99 -16.53 -2.40
C ALA A 52 15.50 -16.26 -2.28
N LEU A 53 16.26 -16.51 -3.36
CA LEU A 53 17.70 -16.21 -3.40
C LEU A 53 17.99 -14.72 -3.29
N ALA A 54 17.26 -13.87 -4.03
CA ALA A 54 17.42 -12.43 -3.94
C ALA A 54 17.06 -11.89 -2.56
N ALA A 55 15.99 -12.39 -1.95
CA ALA A 55 15.61 -12.06 -0.58
C ALA A 55 16.69 -12.48 0.42
N LEU A 56 17.31 -13.65 0.23
CA LEU A 56 18.42 -14.12 1.05
C LEU A 56 19.64 -13.20 0.90
N VAL A 57 20.02 -12.85 -0.33
CA VAL A 57 21.13 -11.90 -0.58
C VAL A 57 20.87 -10.56 0.08
N LEU A 58 19.64 -10.02 -0.02
CA LEU A 58 19.27 -8.76 0.65
C LEU A 58 19.31 -8.89 2.17
N ALA A 59 18.81 -10.01 2.73
CA ALA A 59 18.75 -10.24 4.17
C ALA A 59 20.14 -10.35 4.82
N PHE A 60 21.15 -10.84 4.10
CA PHE A 60 22.54 -10.92 4.54
C PHE A 60 23.42 -9.75 4.02
N SER A 61 22.83 -8.82 3.26
CA SER A 61 23.52 -7.61 2.79
C SER A 61 23.44 -6.50 3.84
N ARG A 62 24.33 -5.50 3.74
CA ARG A 62 24.32 -4.30 4.59
C ARG A 62 22.98 -3.57 4.54
N TYR A 63 22.36 -3.51 3.36
CA TYR A 63 21.01 -2.97 3.18
C TYR A 63 19.97 -3.71 4.05
N GLY A 64 20.13 -5.01 4.27
CA GLY A 64 19.24 -5.80 5.12
C GLY A 64 19.36 -5.45 6.60
N SER A 65 20.58 -5.22 7.10
CA SER A 65 20.79 -4.75 8.48
C SER A 65 20.31 -3.33 8.70
N GLU A 66 20.55 -2.42 7.75
CA GLU A 66 20.07 -1.03 7.80
C GLU A 66 18.55 -0.97 7.81
N PHE A 67 17.88 -1.78 7.00
CA PHE A 67 16.42 -1.88 7.00
C PHE A 67 15.88 -2.36 8.34
N ARG A 68 16.51 -3.36 8.97
CA ARG A 68 16.11 -3.83 10.31
C ARG A 68 16.23 -2.72 11.35
N GLN A 69 17.35 -2.00 11.35
CA GLN A 69 17.56 -0.85 12.23
C GLN A 69 16.52 0.25 11.98
N PHE A 70 16.22 0.55 10.72
CA PHE A 70 15.15 1.49 10.35
C PHE A 70 13.78 1.06 10.91
N VAL A 71 13.43 -0.23 10.79
CA VAL A 71 12.17 -0.76 11.33
C VAL A 71 12.12 -0.64 12.85
N GLU A 72 13.22 -0.90 13.55
CA GLU A 72 13.30 -0.72 15.00
C GLU A 72 13.10 0.74 15.41
N LEU A 73 13.79 1.67 14.74
CA LEU A 73 13.63 3.10 14.95
C LEU A 73 12.20 3.58 14.64
N ALA A 74 11.63 3.13 13.52
CA ALA A 74 10.25 3.43 13.15
C ALA A 74 9.26 2.92 14.20
N ARG A 75 9.48 1.72 14.77
CA ARG A 75 8.64 1.20 15.89
C ARG A 75 8.76 2.05 17.14
N ILE A 76 9.95 2.54 17.47
CA ILE A 76 10.16 3.44 18.61
C ILE A 76 9.41 4.76 18.38
N GLU A 77 9.48 5.30 17.16
CA GLU A 77 8.80 6.56 16.81
C GLU A 77 7.28 6.40 16.75
N LEU A 78 6.77 5.29 16.22
CA LEU A 78 5.34 4.94 16.23
C LEU A 78 4.76 4.91 17.66
N ARG A 79 5.56 4.55 18.66
CA ARG A 79 5.12 4.57 20.08
C ARG A 79 5.02 5.99 20.65
N LYS A 80 5.69 6.98 20.04
CA LYS A 80 5.56 8.39 20.42
C LYS A 80 4.31 9.04 19.80
N ILE A 81 3.68 8.39 18.82
CA ILE A 81 2.43 8.88 18.23
C ILE A 81 1.33 8.76 19.27
N VAL A 82 0.90 9.92 19.75
CA VAL A 82 -0.31 10.04 20.57
C VAL A 82 -1.49 9.88 19.62
N TRP A 83 -2.07 8.69 19.58
CA TRP A 83 -3.28 8.45 18.82
C TRP A 83 -4.45 9.18 19.50
N PRO A 84 -5.33 9.81 18.71
CA PRO A 84 -6.48 10.52 19.25
C PRO A 84 -7.34 9.58 20.06
N ASN A 85 -7.92 10.09 21.15
CA ASN A 85 -8.79 9.28 21.99
C ASN A 85 -10.03 8.85 21.18
N ARG A 86 -10.60 7.67 21.51
CA ARG A 86 -11.82 7.17 20.84
C ARG A 86 -12.99 8.16 20.94
N GLN A 87 -13.02 8.95 22.00
CA GLN A 87 -14.02 10.01 22.18
C GLN A 87 -13.84 11.14 21.15
N GLU A 88 -12.62 11.60 20.91
CA GLU A 88 -12.34 12.65 19.92
C GLU A 88 -12.66 12.19 18.51
N THR A 89 -12.20 10.98 18.14
CA THR A 89 -12.48 10.39 16.82
C THR A 89 -13.98 10.13 16.62
N GLY A 90 -14.67 9.69 17.67
CA GLY A 90 -16.11 9.47 17.67
C GLY A 90 -16.89 10.75 17.47
N MET A 91 -16.50 11.84 18.15
CA MET A 91 -17.14 13.15 17.99
C MET A 91 -16.98 13.68 16.56
N THR A 92 -15.78 13.60 15.98
CA THR A 92 -15.57 14.01 14.58
C THR A 92 -16.42 13.17 13.61
N THR A 93 -16.48 11.85 13.83
CA THR A 93 -17.31 10.95 13.00
C THR A 93 -18.80 11.28 13.13
N LEU A 94 -19.27 11.57 14.34
CA LEU A 94 -20.67 11.95 14.59
C LEU A 94 -21.04 13.25 13.88
N VAL A 95 -20.17 14.26 13.92
CA VAL A 95 -20.39 15.52 13.20
C VAL A 95 -20.50 15.29 11.70
N VAL A 96 -19.59 14.49 11.12
CA VAL A 96 -19.66 14.14 9.69
C VAL A 96 -20.92 13.32 9.38
N PHE A 97 -21.30 12.40 10.25
CA PHE A 97 -22.51 11.58 10.09
C PHE A 97 -23.77 12.44 10.05
N ILE A 98 -23.92 13.38 10.98
CA ILE A 98 -25.05 14.33 11.01
C ILE A 98 -25.07 15.15 9.73
N PHE A 99 -23.92 15.65 9.28
CA PHE A 99 -23.81 16.41 8.04
C PHE A 99 -24.29 15.59 6.82
N VAL A 100 -23.87 14.33 6.70
CA VAL A 100 -24.29 13.43 5.63
C VAL A 100 -25.79 13.12 5.68
N VAL A 101 -26.36 12.91 6.88
CA VAL A 101 -27.80 12.69 7.06
C VAL A 101 -28.60 13.91 6.60
N VAL A 102 -28.18 15.11 6.99
CA VAL A 102 -28.84 16.37 6.58
C VAL A 102 -28.75 16.55 5.06
N ALA A 103 -27.57 16.35 4.46
CA ALA A 103 -27.39 16.41 3.02
C ALA A 103 -28.27 15.36 2.29
N GLY A 104 -28.35 14.14 2.82
CA GLY A 104 -29.19 13.07 2.27
C GLY A 104 -30.67 13.42 2.30
N ILE A 105 -31.18 13.97 3.40
CA ILE A 105 -32.57 14.44 3.49
C ILE A 105 -32.83 15.58 2.51
N PHE A 106 -31.90 16.54 2.40
CA PHE A 106 -32.02 17.65 1.45
C PHE A 106 -32.12 17.16 0.00
N PHE A 107 -31.23 16.27 -0.43
CA PHE A 107 -31.28 15.72 -1.79
C PHE A 107 -32.53 14.89 -2.01
N TRP A 108 -32.96 14.09 -1.03
CA TRP A 108 -34.19 13.32 -1.12
C TRP A 108 -35.42 14.23 -1.32
N LEU A 109 -35.54 15.33 -0.58
CA LEU A 109 -36.62 16.31 -0.77
C LEU A 109 -36.55 17.00 -2.13
N LEU A 110 -35.35 17.34 -2.59
CA LEU A 110 -35.13 17.93 -3.91
C LEU A 110 -35.57 16.96 -5.01
N ASP A 111 -35.24 15.68 -4.91
CA ASP A 111 -35.67 14.64 -5.86
C ASP A 111 -37.20 14.47 -5.86
N LEU A 112 -37.85 14.50 -4.69
CA LEU A 112 -39.32 14.49 -4.60
C LEU A 112 -39.93 15.72 -5.28
N GLY A 113 -39.38 16.90 -5.04
CA GLY A 113 -39.83 18.15 -5.66
C GLY A 113 -39.66 18.13 -7.19
N LEU A 114 -38.51 17.67 -7.67
CA LEU A 114 -38.24 17.49 -9.09
C LEU A 114 -39.16 16.43 -9.72
N ALA A 115 -39.42 15.31 -9.04
CA ALA A 115 -40.34 14.29 -9.50
C ALA A 115 -41.78 14.81 -9.59
N TRP A 116 -42.22 15.64 -8.65
CA TRP A 116 -43.52 16.30 -8.72
C TRP A 116 -43.58 17.31 -9.87
N ALA A 117 -42.57 18.16 -10.02
CA ALA A 117 -42.50 19.16 -11.08
C ALA A 117 -42.50 18.53 -12.47
N THR A 118 -41.73 17.46 -12.67
CA THR A 118 -41.68 16.73 -13.95
C THR A 118 -43.00 16.06 -14.28
N LYS A 119 -43.70 15.45 -13.31
CA LYS A 119 -45.07 14.92 -13.51
C LYS A 119 -46.06 16.00 -13.95
N LEU A 120 -45.97 17.18 -13.35
CA LEU A 120 -46.85 18.31 -13.67
C LEU A 120 -46.62 18.83 -15.10
N ILE A 121 -45.35 18.94 -15.51
CA ILE A 121 -44.97 19.42 -16.84
C ILE A 121 -45.28 18.37 -17.93
N THR A 122 -45.09 17.09 -17.65
CA THR A 122 -45.29 16.01 -18.63
C THR A 122 -46.77 15.58 -18.72
N GLY A 123 -47.65 16.11 -17.88
CA GLY A 123 -49.08 15.80 -17.89
C GLY A 123 -49.42 14.37 -17.47
N GLN A 124 -48.48 13.63 -16.87
CA GLN A 124 -48.69 12.28 -16.35
C GLN A 124 -49.40 12.32 -14.98
N GLY A 125 -50.62 12.85 -14.98
CA GLY A 125 -51.50 12.99 -13.82
C GLY A 125 -52.63 11.96 -13.79
N SER A 126 -52.31 10.68 -14.00
CA SER A 126 -53.00 9.46 -13.51
C SER A 126 -52.19 8.24 -13.93
#